data_AF-A0A7W1LYB4-F1
#
_entry.id   AF-A0A7W1LYB4-F1
#
_cell.length_a   1.000
_cell.length_b   1.000
_cell.length_c   1.000
_cell.angle_alpha   90.00
_cell.angle_beta   90.00
_cell.angle_gamma   90.00
#
_symmetry.space_group_name_H-M   'P 1'
#
loop_
_entity.id
_entity.type
_entity.pdbx_description
1 polymer ?
#
loop_
_entity_poly.entity_id
_entity_poly.type
_entity_poly.pdbx_seq_one_letter_code
_entity_poly.pdbx_strand_id
1 'polypeptide(L)' 'PVLGRSAETAGLYYATAHYRNGILLAPITGEILADEITGGVRSSLLEAFAPERFHASVASD' A
#
# COMPACT_ATOMS: atom_id res chain seq x y z
N PRO A 1 -4.05 -2.78 -7.13
CA PRO A 1 -4.53 -2.46 -5.77
C PRO A 1 -3.91 -1.16 -5.27
N VAL A 2 -4.45 -0.63 -4.18
CA VAL A 2 -3.86 0.47 -3.40
C VAL A 2 -3.62 -0.07 -2.00
N LEU A 3 -2.34 -0.16 -1.63
CA LEU A 3 -1.87 -0.80 -0.41
C LEU A 3 -0.94 0.16 0.35
N GLY A 4 -1.09 0.28 1.66
CA GLY A 4 -0.16 1.02 2.51
C GLY A 4 -0.78 2.24 3.18
N ARG A 5 0.07 3.03 3.84
CA ARG A 5 -0.33 4.16 4.72
C ARG A 5 -1.01 5.29 3.97
N SER A 6 -1.94 5.96 4.64
CA SER A 6 -2.41 7.28 4.22
C SER A 6 -1.36 8.36 4.52
N ALA A 7 -1.11 9.24 3.54
CA ALA A 7 -0.30 10.44 3.75
C ALA A 7 -1.02 11.51 4.60
N GLU A 8 -2.35 11.48 4.63
CA GLU A 8 -3.16 12.53 5.27
C GLU A 8 -3.60 12.16 6.69
N THR A 9 -3.84 10.88 6.97
CA THR A 9 -4.40 10.42 8.24
C THR A 9 -3.47 9.42 8.91
N ALA A 10 -2.89 9.80 10.05
CA ALA A 10 -2.02 8.93 10.83
C ALA A 10 -2.77 7.68 11.31
N GLY A 11 -2.13 6.51 11.15
CA GLY A 11 -2.69 5.22 11.55
C GLY A 11 -3.73 4.62 10.57
N LEU A 12 -4.07 5.32 9.48
CA LEU A 12 -4.94 4.79 8.43
C LEU A 12 -4.11 4.04 7.36
N TYR A 13 -4.60 2.86 6.96
CA TYR A 13 -4.01 2.02 5.92
C TYR A 13 -5.06 1.62 4.87
N TYR A 14 -4.64 1.54 3.62
CA TYR A 14 -5.45 1.05 2.51
C TYR A 14 -5.08 -0.39 2.15
N ALA A 15 -6.09 -1.18 1.80
CA ALA A 15 -5.95 -2.56 1.33
C ALA A 15 -7.03 -2.87 0.27
N THR A 16 -7.10 -2.06 -0.80
CA THR A 16 -8.29 -2.00 -1.66
C THR A 16 -7.98 -2.17 -3.15
N ALA A 17 -9.04 -2.25 -3.97
CA ALA A 17 -8.99 -2.25 -5.43
C ALA A 17 -8.13 -3.37 -6.05
N HIS A 18 -8.24 -4.59 -5.53
CA HIS A 18 -7.61 -5.80 -6.09
C HIS A 18 -8.29 -6.33 -7.36
N TYR A 19 -9.38 -5.68 -7.79
CA TYR A 19 -10.22 -6.12 -8.90
C TYR A 19 -10.59 -7.61 -8.75
N ARG A 20 -10.55 -8.39 -9.83
CA ARG A 20 -10.91 -9.82 -9.86
C ARG A 20 -9.95 -10.75 -9.09
N ASN A 21 -8.85 -10.22 -8.54
CA ASN A 21 -7.83 -11.01 -7.87
C ASN A 21 -7.82 -10.81 -6.34
N GLY A 22 -8.86 -10.22 -5.75
CA GLY A 22 -8.92 -9.97 -4.31
C GLY A 22 -8.84 -11.22 -3.45
N ILE A 23 -9.56 -12.29 -3.81
CA ILE A 23 -9.51 -13.56 -3.06
C ILE A 23 -8.14 -14.21 -3.18
N LEU A 24 -7.58 -14.27 -4.40
CA LEU A 24 -6.27 -14.86 -4.67
C LEU A 24 -5.15 -14.14 -3.90
N LEU A 25 -5.20 -12.81 -3.84
CA LEU A 25 -4.14 -11.97 -3.27
C LEU A 25 -4.37 -11.59 -1.81
N ALA A 26 -5.51 -11.94 -1.21
CA ALA A 26 -5.81 -11.59 0.19
C ALA A 26 -4.73 -12.06 1.18
N PRO A 27 -4.20 -13.31 1.11
CA PRO A 27 -3.22 -13.78 2.09
C PRO A 27 -1.94 -12.93 2.09
N ILE A 28 -1.32 -12.75 0.93
CA ILE A 28 -0.08 -11.97 0.82
C ILE A 28 -0.31 -10.48 1.12
N THR A 29 -1.48 -9.94 0.79
CA THR A 29 -1.84 -8.55 1.13
C THR A 29 -1.91 -8.34 2.63
N GLY A 30 -2.51 -9.29 3.36
CA GLY A 30 -2.60 -9.24 4.81
C GLY A 30 -1.23 -9.35 5.48
N GLU A 31 -0.39 -10.27 5.00
CA GLU A 31 0.97 -10.49 5.52
C GLU A 31 1.83 -9.22 5.40
N ILE A 32 1.94 -8.65 4.20
CA ILE A 32 2.80 -7.46 4.00
C ILE A 32 2.30 -6.23 4.76
N LEU A 33 0.98 -6.05 4.91
CA LEU A 33 0.43 -4.94 5.70
C LEU A 33 0.61 -5.18 7.20
N ALA A 34 0.49 -6.42 7.69
CA ALA A 34 0.72 -6.73 9.09
C ALA A 34 2.17 -6.43 9.49
N ASP A 35 3.14 -6.75 8.64
CA ASP A 35 4.55 -6.43 8.85
C ASP A 35 4.79 -4.93 8.95
N GLU A 36 4.17 -4.14 8.06
CA GLU A 36 4.29 -2.68 8.09
C GLU A 36 3.61 -2.06 9.32
N ILE A 37 2.42 -2.55 9.67
CA ILE A 37 1.60 -2.02 10.78
C ILE A 37 2.25 -2.32 12.14
N THR A 38 2.74 -3.55 12.32
CA THR A 38 3.22 -4.04 13.63
C THR A 38 4.73 -3.88 13.81
N GLY A 39 5.51 -4.06 12.74
CA GLY A 39 6.97 -4.04 12.79
C GLY A 39 7.61 -2.82 12.12
N GLY A 40 6.84 -2.00 11.39
CA GLY A 40 7.37 -0.87 10.63
C GLY A 40 8.22 -1.30 9.42
N VAL A 41 8.18 -2.58 9.04
CA VAL A 41 8.94 -3.10 7.90
C VAL A 41 8.16 -2.84 6.61
N ARG A 42 8.74 -2.06 5.70
CA ARG A 42 8.11 -1.74 4.42
C ARG A 42 8.68 -2.63 3.32
N SER A 43 7.82 -3.50 2.77
CA SER A 43 8.16 -4.32 1.62
C SER A 43 8.27 -3.47 0.35
N SER A 44 9.18 -3.82 -0.56
CA SER A 44 9.26 -3.20 -1.90
C SER A 44 7.97 -3.36 -2.70
N LEU A 45 7.19 -4.43 -2.43
CA LEU A 45 5.86 -4.59 -3.01
C LEU A 45 4.90 -3.50 -2.53
N LEU A 46 4.96 -3.10 -1.25
CA LEU A 46 4.13 -2.01 -0.73
C LEU A 46 4.47 -0.68 -1.39
N GLU A 47 5.74 -0.40 -1.69
CA GLU A 47 6.14 0.81 -2.41
C GLU A 47 5.51 0.85 -3.82
N ALA A 48 5.53 -0.26 -4.55
CA ALA A 48 4.96 -0.34 -5.89
C ALA A 48 3.43 -0.16 -5.93
N PHE A 49 2.74 -0.44 -4.82
CA PHE A 49 1.28 -0.32 -4.71
C PHE A 49 0.81 0.80 -3.77
N ALA A 50 1.74 1.60 -3.26
CA ALA A 50 1.50 2.70 -2.33
C ALA A 50 0.53 3.74 -2.89
N PRO A 51 -0.29 4.43 -2.07
CA PRO A 51 -1.11 5.54 -2.53
C PRO A 51 -0.29 6.63 -3.24
N GLU A 52 0.94 6.87 -2.79
CA GLU A 52 1.83 7.91 -3.30
C GLU A 52 2.23 7.71 -4.76
N ARG A 53 2.09 6.49 -5.32
CA ARG A 53 2.42 6.23 -6.74
C ARG A 53 1.52 6.99 -7.74
N PHE A 54 0.39 7.54 -7.26
CA PHE A 54 -0.47 8.41 -8.06
C PHE A 54 -0.09 9.89 -7.96
N HIS A 55 0.81 10.24 -7.04
CA HIS A 55 1.33 11.57 -6.82
C HIS A 55 2.75 11.71 -7.41
N ALA A 56 2.95 11.22 -8.64
CA ALA A 56 4.22 11.39 -9.34
C ALA A 56 4.59 12.88 -9.41
N SER A 57 5.83 13.19 -9.02
CA SER A 57 6.41 14.54 -9.02
C SER A 57 6.10 15.28 -10.32
N VAL A 58 5.44 16.43 -10.22
CA VAL A 58 5.60 17.47 -11.24
C VAL A 58 7.07 17.87 -11.17
N ALA A 59 7.88 17.48 -12.14
CA ALA A 59 9.23 18.01 -12.26
C ALA A 59 9.10 19.52 -12.48
N SER A 60 9.49 20.32 -11.50
CA SER A 60 9.74 21.74 -11.69
C SER A 60 10.99 21.89 -12.54
N ASP A 61 10.82 22.51 -13.72
CA ASP A 61 11.87 22.97 -14.63
C ASP A 61 12.93 23.84 -13.92
#